data_AF-A0A673BYR5-F1
#
_entry.id   AF-A0A673BYR5-F1
#
_cell.length_a   1.000
_cell.length_b   1.000
_cell.length_c   1.000
_cell.angle_alpha   90.00
_cell.angle_beta   90.00
_cell.angle_gamma   90.00
#
_symmetry.space_group_name_H-M   'P 1'
#
loop_
_entity.id
_entity.type
_entity.pdbx_description
1 polymer ?
#
loop_
_entity_poly.entity_id
_entity_poly.type
_entity_poly.pdbx_seq_one_letter_code
_entity_poly.pdbx_strand_id
1 'polypeptide(L)'
;MRNLLIIEKLFLGWNTNTSGQDPSLSYRPNLDKNEVKEKEEYRNFESGSLIDRVFNTYKLMHTNQTLDFVKQKHIDWTNCNHIQMAMMDAIMSLDQLVDESDPDVDFPNSFHAFQTAEGIRKEHPDKDWFHLVGLIHDVGKIMALWDEPQWAVVGDTFPVGCKFQNSIVFRGNTFIDNPDDKNPEYNTEFGIYEPNCGLDNVTMSWGHDEYLYRVMKYNNCPIPEEGLYMIRFHSFYPWHSHEDYMHLCNDKDLTMLPWVREFNKFDLYTKTTELPDVEMLKPYYQSLIDKYCPGVLKW
;
A
#
# COMPACT_ATOMS: atom_id res chain seq x y z
N MET A 1 17.19 -0.90 26.06
CA MET A 1 16.17 -1.10 27.12
C MET A 1 14.78 -0.55 26.78
N ARG A 2 14.61 0.35 25.78
CA ARG A 2 13.26 0.77 25.31
C ARG A 2 12.60 -0.22 24.32
N ASN A 3 13.36 -1.03 23.59
CA ASN A 3 12.81 -1.95 22.58
C ASN A 3 12.22 -3.26 23.14
N LEU A 4 12.46 -3.62 24.41
CA LEU A 4 11.87 -4.84 24.99
C LEU A 4 10.43 -4.64 25.49
N LEU A 5 10.04 -3.41 25.84
CA LEU A 5 8.73 -3.10 26.43
C LEU A 5 7.58 -3.09 25.42
N ILE A 6 7.88 -2.94 24.13
CA ILE A 6 6.88 -3.00 23.05
C ILE A 6 6.52 -4.46 22.73
N ILE A 7 7.50 -5.36 22.77
CA ILE A 7 7.29 -6.79 22.51
C ILE A 7 6.42 -7.43 23.60
N GLU A 8 6.59 -7.06 24.87
CA GLU A 8 5.70 -7.58 25.93
C GLU A 8 4.24 -7.13 25.79
N LYS A 9 3.97 -5.95 25.18
CA LYS A 9 2.59 -5.53 24.91
C LYS A 9 1.97 -6.21 23.68
N LEU A 10 2.78 -6.64 22.72
CA LEU A 10 2.30 -7.33 21.51
C LEU A 10 1.89 -8.80 21.77
N PHE A 11 2.47 -9.46 22.79
CA PHE A 11 2.23 -10.90 23.03
C PHE A 11 1.35 -11.23 24.26
N LEU A 12 1.02 -10.27 25.13
CA LEU A 12 0.20 -10.53 26.33
C LEU A 12 -1.33 -10.51 26.11
N GLY A 13 -1.80 -10.33 24.86
CA GLY A 13 -3.23 -10.21 24.55
C GLY A 13 -3.95 -11.52 24.18
N TRP A 14 -3.23 -12.61 23.90
CA TRP A 14 -3.83 -13.84 23.41
C TRP A 14 -4.15 -14.80 24.55
N ASN A 15 -5.17 -14.43 25.34
CA ASN A 15 -5.84 -15.36 26.25
C ASN A 15 -7.18 -15.79 25.63
N THR A 16 -7.28 -17.09 25.37
CA THR A 16 -8.43 -17.79 24.81
C THR A 16 -9.69 -17.64 25.67
N ASN A 17 -10.85 -17.62 25.01
CA ASN A 17 -12.24 -17.52 25.52
C ASN A 17 -12.82 -16.12 25.69
N THR A 18 -13.24 -15.52 24.58
CA THR A 18 -14.51 -14.79 24.52
C THR A 18 -15.21 -15.15 23.21
N SER A 19 -16.48 -15.57 23.31
CA SER A 19 -17.43 -15.48 22.20
C SER A 19 -17.63 -13.99 21.89
N GLY A 20 -16.69 -13.43 21.14
CA GLY A 20 -16.58 -11.99 20.90
C GLY A 20 -17.42 -11.58 19.69
N GLN A 21 -18.22 -10.53 19.86
CA GLN A 21 -18.76 -9.78 18.73
C GLN A 21 -17.60 -9.34 17.82
N ASP A 22 -17.86 -9.39 16.51
CA ASP A 22 -16.98 -8.88 15.46
C ASP A 22 -16.46 -7.46 15.82
N PRO A 23 -15.15 -7.27 16.04
CA PRO A 23 -14.55 -5.97 16.38
C PRO A 23 -14.88 -4.88 15.37
N SER A 24 -15.14 -5.24 14.10
CA SER A 24 -15.50 -4.30 13.03
C SER A 24 -16.82 -3.57 13.29
N LEU A 25 -17.72 -4.13 14.12
CA LEU A 25 -19.01 -3.51 14.47
C LEU A 25 -18.85 -2.18 15.23
N SER A 26 -17.72 -1.97 15.91
CA SER A 26 -17.42 -0.71 16.60
C SER A 26 -17.10 0.45 15.64
N TYR A 27 -16.72 0.14 14.40
CA TYR A 27 -16.36 1.11 13.36
C TYR A 27 -17.45 1.27 12.28
N ARG A 28 -18.61 0.62 12.46
CA ARG A 28 -19.68 0.56 11.44
C ARG A 28 -21.04 1.02 11.99
N PRO A 29 -21.22 2.30 12.41
CA PRO A 29 -22.49 2.76 12.98
C PRO A 29 -23.64 2.84 11.95
N ASN A 30 -23.33 2.91 10.64
CA ASN A 30 -24.32 2.98 9.55
C ASN A 30 -24.00 1.93 8.46
N LEU A 31 -24.36 0.67 8.69
CA LEU A 31 -24.38 -0.35 7.65
C LEU A 31 -25.67 -0.23 6.84
N ASP A 32 -25.65 0.55 5.76
CA ASP A 32 -26.61 0.33 4.67
C ASP A 32 -26.19 -0.97 3.96
N LYS A 33 -27.00 -2.01 4.18
CA LYS A 33 -26.80 -3.32 3.56
C LYS A 33 -27.31 -3.26 2.12
N ASN A 34 -26.43 -3.63 1.18
CA ASN A 34 -26.72 -3.94 -0.23
C ASN A 34 -26.75 -2.77 -1.23
N GLU A 35 -25.70 -1.95 -1.31
CA GLU A 35 -25.41 -1.21 -2.54
C GLU A 35 -24.09 -1.71 -3.14
N VAL A 36 -24.19 -2.35 -4.31
CA VAL A 36 -23.02 -2.59 -5.16
C VAL A 36 -22.59 -1.23 -5.67
N LYS A 37 -21.47 -0.70 -5.18
CA LYS A 37 -20.92 0.57 -5.69
C LYS A 37 -20.71 0.47 -7.20
N GLU A 38 -21.22 1.45 -7.94
CA GLU A 38 -20.89 1.58 -9.37
C GLU A 38 -19.41 1.94 -9.53
N LYS A 39 -18.79 1.61 -10.67
CA LYS A 39 -17.33 1.82 -10.84
C LYS A 39 -16.94 3.30 -10.73
N GLU A 40 -17.86 4.18 -11.10
CA GLU A 40 -17.77 5.63 -11.07
C GLU A 40 -17.81 6.21 -9.64
N GLU A 41 -18.23 5.43 -8.65
CA GLU A 41 -18.31 5.85 -7.25
C GLU A 41 -17.02 5.60 -6.47
N TYR A 42 -16.14 4.75 -6.99
CA TYR A 42 -14.83 4.48 -6.40
C TYR A 42 -13.85 5.64 -6.62
N ARG A 43 -12.96 5.86 -5.65
CA ARG A 43 -11.94 6.93 -5.68
C ARG A 43 -12.52 8.32 -5.91
N ASN A 44 -13.65 8.62 -5.30
CA ASN A 44 -14.23 9.96 -5.36
C ASN A 44 -13.44 10.94 -4.47
N PHE A 45 -12.69 11.85 -5.10
CA PHE A 45 -11.92 12.90 -4.42
C PHE A 45 -12.61 14.27 -4.44
N GLU A 46 -13.88 14.35 -4.85
CA GLU A 46 -14.65 15.60 -4.89
C GLU A 46 -15.63 15.71 -3.71
N SER A 47 -16.16 14.58 -3.24
CA SER A 47 -17.18 14.51 -2.20
C SER A 47 -17.16 13.17 -1.47
N GLY A 48 -17.69 13.12 -0.26
CA GLY A 48 -17.78 11.89 0.55
C GLY A 48 -17.60 12.18 2.03
N SER A 49 -18.06 11.28 2.90
CA SER A 49 -17.90 11.43 4.36
C SER A 49 -16.45 11.39 4.83
N LEU A 50 -15.57 10.77 4.04
CA LEU A 50 -14.16 10.56 4.35
C LEU A 50 -13.24 11.62 3.72
N ILE A 51 -13.78 12.54 2.92
CA ILE A 51 -12.96 13.42 2.08
C ILE A 51 -12.01 14.32 2.88
N ASP A 52 -12.42 14.80 4.05
CA ASP A 52 -11.61 15.70 4.88
C ASP A 52 -10.35 14.99 5.41
N ARG A 53 -10.46 13.73 5.88
CA ARG A 53 -9.28 12.98 6.34
C ARG A 53 -8.35 12.67 5.17
N VAL A 54 -8.92 12.26 4.03
CA VAL A 54 -8.18 11.92 2.81
C VAL A 54 -7.41 13.14 2.31
N PHE A 55 -8.08 14.27 2.16
CA PHE A 55 -7.46 15.53 1.76
C PHE A 55 -6.32 15.94 2.70
N ASN A 56 -6.51 15.82 4.01
CA ASN A 56 -5.48 16.19 4.99
C ASN A 56 -4.26 15.25 4.90
N THR A 57 -4.47 13.95 4.72
CA THR A 57 -3.39 12.97 4.52
C THR A 57 -2.58 13.29 3.27
N TYR A 58 -3.24 13.50 2.12
CA TYR A 58 -2.59 13.89 0.88
C TYR A 58 -1.90 15.26 0.97
N LYS A 59 -2.51 16.24 1.64
CA LYS A 59 -1.89 17.56 1.85
C LYS A 59 -0.57 17.44 2.63
N LEU A 60 -0.57 16.67 3.72
CA LEU A 60 0.65 16.43 4.49
C LEU A 60 1.69 15.64 3.68
N MET A 61 1.25 14.63 2.93
CA MET A 61 2.12 13.84 2.04
C MET A 61 2.81 14.74 1.03
N HIS A 62 2.02 15.50 0.26
CA HIS A 62 2.52 16.37 -0.80
C HIS A 62 3.38 17.51 -0.27
N THR A 63 3.18 17.94 0.98
CA THR A 63 4.03 18.97 1.60
C THR A 63 5.40 18.41 2.00
N ASN A 64 5.46 17.18 2.50
CA ASN A 64 6.64 16.66 3.22
C ASN A 64 7.43 15.57 2.48
N GLN A 65 6.86 14.93 1.45
CA GLN A 65 7.58 13.98 0.59
C GLN A 65 8.51 14.75 -0.36
N THR A 66 9.71 15.06 0.15
CA THR A 66 10.81 15.64 -0.62
C THR A 66 11.82 14.55 -1.00
N LEU A 67 12.69 14.84 -1.97
CA LEU A 67 13.77 13.93 -2.35
C LEU A 67 14.67 13.57 -1.15
N ASP A 68 14.97 14.55 -0.30
CA ASP A 68 15.79 14.34 0.90
C ASP A 68 15.06 13.49 1.95
N PHE A 69 13.77 13.73 2.17
CA PHE A 69 12.95 12.92 3.06
C PHE A 69 12.94 11.45 2.61
N VAL A 70 12.67 11.20 1.34
CA VAL A 70 12.61 9.84 0.79
C VAL A 70 13.97 9.14 0.91
N LYS A 71 15.06 9.81 0.55
CA LYS A 71 16.42 9.26 0.72
C LYS A 71 16.70 8.86 2.17
N GLN A 72 16.27 9.68 3.13
CA GLN A 72 16.42 9.36 4.54
C GLN A 72 15.61 8.12 4.93
N LYS A 73 14.35 8.02 4.48
CA LYS A 73 13.51 6.84 4.74
C LYS A 73 14.11 5.56 4.16
N HIS A 74 14.71 5.61 2.97
CA HIS A 74 15.44 4.46 2.45
C HIS A 74 16.57 3.99 3.39
N ILE A 75 17.32 4.92 3.99
CA ILE A 75 18.40 4.59 4.94
C ILE A 75 17.82 3.95 6.20
N ASP A 76 16.73 4.52 6.72
CA ASP A 76 16.12 4.09 7.98
C ASP A 76 15.47 2.71 7.85
N TRP A 77 14.81 2.43 6.71
CA TRP A 77 13.88 1.30 6.58
C TRP A 77 14.41 0.10 5.80
N THR A 78 15.35 0.27 4.86
CA THR A 78 15.73 -0.84 3.95
C THR A 78 16.61 -1.92 4.58
N ASN A 79 17.13 -1.69 5.79
CA ASN A 79 17.94 -2.66 6.52
C ASN A 79 17.12 -3.79 7.18
N CYS A 80 15.78 -3.67 7.19
CA CYS A 80 14.85 -4.66 7.74
C CYS A 80 15.23 -5.11 9.17
N ASN A 81 15.41 -4.15 10.08
CA ASN A 81 15.90 -4.38 11.45
C ASN A 81 14.93 -3.89 12.54
N HIS A 82 13.69 -3.55 12.18
CA HIS A 82 12.67 -3.08 13.12
C HIS A 82 12.15 -4.24 13.97
N ILE A 83 11.79 -5.36 13.33
CA ILE A 83 11.21 -6.52 14.02
C ILE A 83 11.36 -7.80 13.18
N GLN A 84 11.19 -8.94 13.83
CA GLN A 84 11.09 -10.24 13.19
C GLN A 84 9.72 -10.86 13.49
N MET A 85 8.93 -11.13 12.45
CA MET A 85 7.61 -11.75 12.57
C MET A 85 7.24 -12.53 11.30
N ALA A 86 6.29 -13.46 11.40
CA ALA A 86 5.78 -14.16 10.22
C ALA A 86 4.86 -13.25 9.38
N MET A 87 4.72 -13.54 8.09
CA MET A 87 3.86 -12.77 7.18
C MET A 87 2.40 -12.71 7.66
N MET A 88 1.84 -13.84 8.15
CA MET A 88 0.47 -13.86 8.66
C MET A 88 0.32 -12.98 9.91
N ASP A 89 1.32 -12.93 10.79
CA ASP A 89 1.29 -12.03 11.95
C ASP A 89 1.29 -10.56 11.51
N ALA A 90 2.06 -10.22 10.47
CA ALA A 90 2.08 -8.88 9.89
C ALA A 90 0.72 -8.51 9.27
N ILE A 91 0.12 -9.40 8.47
CA ILE A 91 -1.23 -9.21 7.90
C ILE A 91 -2.25 -8.98 9.01
N MET A 92 -2.26 -9.82 10.05
CA MET A 92 -3.21 -9.69 11.15
C MET A 92 -2.96 -8.45 12.02
N SER A 93 -1.73 -7.93 12.08
CA SER A 93 -1.46 -6.68 12.79
C SER A 93 -2.21 -5.48 12.18
N LEU A 94 -2.55 -5.55 10.87
CA LEU A 94 -3.37 -4.55 10.17
C LEU A 94 -4.85 -4.54 10.63
N ASP A 95 -5.28 -5.45 11.51
CA ASP A 95 -6.55 -5.33 12.25
C ASP A 95 -6.64 -4.01 13.04
N GLN A 96 -5.48 -3.42 13.35
CA GLN A 96 -5.36 -2.18 14.13
C GLN A 96 -5.25 -0.92 13.26
N LEU A 97 -5.30 -1.05 11.92
CA LEU A 97 -5.08 0.06 10.99
C LEU A 97 -6.28 0.29 10.09
N VAL A 98 -6.76 1.53 10.07
CA VAL A 98 -7.66 2.06 9.03
C VAL A 98 -6.86 3.05 8.19
N ASP A 99 -6.96 2.92 6.87
CA ASP A 99 -6.26 3.77 5.91
C ASP A 99 -6.93 5.16 5.80
N GLU A 100 -6.20 6.21 6.20
CA GLU A 100 -6.69 7.60 6.18
C GLU A 100 -6.64 8.23 4.78
N SER A 101 -5.99 7.60 3.80
CA SER A 101 -5.92 8.06 2.41
C SER A 101 -7.00 7.44 1.52
N ASP A 102 -7.64 6.38 1.98
CA ASP A 102 -8.66 5.67 1.22
C ASP A 102 -10.06 6.32 1.39
N PRO A 103 -10.67 6.82 0.29
CA PRO A 103 -12.02 7.38 0.32
C PRO A 103 -13.13 6.31 0.31
N ASP A 104 -12.80 5.04 0.06
CA ASP A 104 -13.77 3.98 -0.22
C ASP A 104 -14.10 3.08 0.96
N VAL A 105 -13.19 2.95 1.93
CA VAL A 105 -13.33 2.03 3.08
C VAL A 105 -13.03 2.70 4.42
N ASP A 106 -13.71 2.21 5.46
CA ASP A 106 -13.53 2.64 6.86
C ASP A 106 -13.57 1.44 7.81
N PHE A 107 -12.80 0.40 7.47
CA PHE A 107 -12.66 -0.83 8.26
C PHE A 107 -11.19 -1.29 8.25
N PRO A 108 -10.81 -2.23 9.14
CA PRO A 108 -9.41 -2.64 9.25
C PRO A 108 -8.81 -3.18 7.94
N ASN A 109 -7.59 -2.73 7.61
CA ASN A 109 -6.94 -3.00 6.32
C ASN A 109 -6.61 -4.50 6.12
N SER A 110 -6.58 -5.31 7.18
CA SER A 110 -6.44 -6.76 7.09
C SER A 110 -7.57 -7.41 6.27
N PHE A 111 -8.81 -6.93 6.40
CA PHE A 111 -9.93 -7.45 5.63
C PHE A 111 -9.81 -7.15 4.14
N HIS A 112 -9.34 -5.94 3.81
CA HIS A 112 -9.07 -5.55 2.42
C HIS A 112 -8.06 -6.51 1.78
N ALA A 113 -7.01 -6.88 2.51
CA ALA A 113 -6.02 -7.85 2.07
C ALA A 113 -6.66 -9.19 1.60
N PHE A 114 -7.59 -9.74 2.40
CA PHE A 114 -8.31 -10.96 2.04
C PHE A 114 -9.33 -10.75 0.91
N GLN A 115 -9.99 -9.59 0.84
CA GLN A 115 -10.91 -9.25 -0.26
C GLN A 115 -10.20 -9.23 -1.62
N THR A 116 -9.05 -8.54 -1.69
CA THR A 116 -8.25 -8.48 -2.91
C THR A 116 -7.75 -9.87 -3.31
N ALA A 117 -7.23 -10.63 -2.35
CA ALA A 117 -6.74 -11.98 -2.58
C ALA A 117 -7.83 -12.93 -3.13
N GLU A 118 -9.04 -12.90 -2.55
CA GLU A 118 -10.15 -13.72 -3.01
C GLU A 118 -10.68 -13.28 -4.39
N GLY A 119 -10.70 -11.97 -4.66
CA GLY A 119 -11.05 -11.44 -5.98
C GLY A 119 -10.11 -11.96 -7.07
N ILE A 120 -8.80 -11.89 -6.82
CA ILE A 120 -7.79 -12.43 -7.74
C ILE A 120 -7.95 -13.95 -7.86
N ARG A 121 -8.10 -14.67 -6.75
CA ARG A 121 -8.23 -16.14 -6.75
C ARG A 121 -9.38 -16.65 -7.59
N LYS A 122 -10.49 -15.90 -7.61
CA LYS A 122 -11.67 -16.23 -8.40
C LYS A 122 -11.42 -16.12 -9.90
N GLU A 123 -10.78 -15.05 -10.35
CA GLU A 123 -10.58 -14.76 -11.78
C GLU A 123 -9.30 -15.38 -12.36
N HIS A 124 -8.28 -15.63 -11.52
CA HIS A 124 -6.98 -16.17 -11.92
C HIS A 124 -6.62 -17.46 -11.16
N PRO A 125 -7.49 -18.49 -11.11
CA PRO A 125 -7.31 -19.67 -10.24
C PRO A 125 -6.03 -20.48 -10.53
N ASP A 126 -5.39 -20.26 -11.68
CA ASP A 126 -4.15 -20.87 -12.13
C ASP A 126 -2.88 -20.19 -11.59
N LYS A 127 -2.99 -19.02 -10.94
CA LYS A 127 -1.85 -18.18 -10.54
C LYS A 127 -1.81 -17.97 -9.04
N ASP A 128 -1.46 -19.02 -8.31
CA ASP A 128 -1.41 -19.00 -6.84
C ASP A 128 -0.52 -17.88 -6.25
N TRP A 129 0.60 -17.54 -6.89
CA TRP A 129 1.45 -16.40 -6.53
C TRP A 129 0.72 -15.07 -6.62
N PHE A 130 -0.23 -14.92 -7.55
CA PHE A 130 -0.99 -13.69 -7.73
C PHE A 130 -2.03 -13.52 -6.62
N HIS A 131 -2.59 -14.62 -6.13
CA HIS A 131 -3.48 -14.60 -4.96
C HIS A 131 -2.71 -14.11 -3.71
N LEU A 132 -1.47 -14.60 -3.54
CA LEU A 132 -0.60 -14.13 -2.48
C LEU A 132 -0.27 -12.65 -2.63
N VAL A 133 0.05 -12.17 -3.84
CA VAL A 133 0.28 -10.73 -4.09
C VAL A 133 -0.94 -9.91 -3.63
N GLY A 134 -2.15 -10.37 -3.94
CA GLY A 134 -3.39 -9.80 -3.39
C GLY A 134 -3.41 -9.72 -1.87
N LEU A 135 -3.01 -10.79 -1.19
CA LEU A 135 -2.99 -10.84 0.27
C LEU A 135 -1.94 -9.90 0.88
N ILE A 136 -0.78 -9.75 0.24
CA ILE A 136 0.36 -9.10 0.90
C ILE A 136 0.61 -7.66 0.47
N HIS A 137 0.05 -7.18 -0.64
CA HIS A 137 0.41 -5.88 -1.26
C HIS A 137 0.48 -4.71 -0.28
N ASP A 138 -0.44 -4.68 0.68
CA ASP A 138 -0.61 -3.62 1.66
C ASP A 138 0.14 -3.85 2.98
N VAL A 139 0.84 -4.98 3.16
CA VAL A 139 1.49 -5.32 4.43
C VAL A 139 2.57 -4.29 4.80
N GLY A 140 3.10 -3.55 3.83
CA GLY A 140 3.99 -2.42 4.13
C GLY A 140 3.36 -1.35 5.03
N LYS A 141 2.02 -1.29 5.15
CA LYS A 141 1.31 -0.35 6.00
C LYS A 141 1.54 -0.55 7.50
N ILE A 142 2.12 -1.68 7.91
CA ILE A 142 2.55 -1.91 9.31
C ILE A 142 3.52 -0.85 9.84
N MET A 143 4.20 -0.08 8.97
CA MET A 143 5.00 1.08 9.37
C MET A 143 4.19 2.08 10.21
N ALA A 144 2.89 2.25 9.92
CA ALA A 144 2.01 3.14 10.68
C ALA A 144 1.79 2.66 12.13
N LEU A 145 1.99 1.36 12.40
CA LEU A 145 1.95 0.79 13.75
C LEU A 145 3.28 1.00 14.50
N TRP A 146 4.33 1.47 13.82
CA TRP A 146 5.66 1.72 14.36
C TRP A 146 6.01 3.22 14.32
N ASP A 147 5.00 4.04 14.62
CA ASP A 147 5.10 5.50 14.77
C ASP A 147 5.39 6.30 13.49
N GLU A 148 5.32 5.71 12.29
CA GLU A 148 5.30 6.49 11.05
C GLU A 148 3.92 7.15 10.85
N PRO A 149 3.87 8.44 10.49
CA PRO A 149 2.61 9.07 10.16
C PRO A 149 2.04 8.48 8.87
N GLN A 150 0.71 8.34 8.77
CA GLN A 150 0.08 7.69 7.62
C GLN A 150 0.46 8.33 6.27
N TRP A 151 0.66 9.65 6.19
CA TRP A 151 1.10 10.31 4.95
C TRP A 151 2.49 9.86 4.44
N ALA A 152 3.30 9.20 5.27
CA ALA A 152 4.58 8.59 4.93
C ALA A 152 4.48 7.06 4.74
N VAL A 153 3.26 6.52 4.69
CA VAL A 153 2.98 5.08 4.66
C VAL A 153 1.98 4.74 3.55
N VAL A 154 0.82 5.38 3.54
CA VAL A 154 -0.32 5.08 2.65
C VAL A 154 -0.49 6.12 1.55
N GLY A 155 -1.41 5.87 0.61
CA GLY A 155 -1.83 6.79 -0.43
C GLY A 155 -1.10 6.63 -1.76
N ASP A 156 -1.64 7.29 -2.79
CA ASP A 156 -1.08 7.28 -4.13
C ASP A 156 0.36 7.81 -4.12
N THR A 157 1.25 7.12 -4.83
CA THR A 157 2.66 7.48 -4.94
C THR A 157 2.95 8.34 -6.16
N PHE A 158 4.06 9.07 -6.11
CA PHE A 158 4.54 9.92 -7.19
C PHE A 158 6.08 10.02 -7.17
N PRO A 159 6.74 10.23 -8.32
CA PRO A 159 8.17 10.50 -8.37
C PRO A 159 8.54 11.80 -7.62
N VAL A 160 9.54 11.74 -6.75
CA VAL A 160 10.20 12.92 -6.18
C VAL A 160 11.44 13.28 -7.00
N GLY A 161 11.92 14.52 -6.93
CA GLY A 161 13.11 14.94 -7.68
C GLY A 161 12.89 15.23 -9.16
N CYS A 162 11.64 15.21 -9.64
CA CYS A 162 11.20 15.78 -10.93
C CYS A 162 9.90 16.57 -10.75
N LYS A 163 9.43 17.22 -11.82
CA LYS A 163 8.19 17.99 -11.79
C LYS A 163 6.99 17.07 -11.48
N PHE A 164 6.23 17.44 -10.44
CA PHE A 164 4.96 16.80 -10.12
C PHE A 164 3.93 17.05 -11.23
N GLN A 165 3.41 15.98 -11.85
CA GLN A 165 2.44 16.02 -12.94
C GLN A 165 0.98 16.17 -12.47
N ASN A 166 0.05 16.36 -13.41
CA ASN A 166 -1.28 16.88 -13.16
C ASN A 166 -2.28 15.85 -12.64
N SER A 167 -2.07 14.56 -12.94
CA SER A 167 -2.95 13.49 -12.48
C SER A 167 -2.73 13.07 -11.02
N ILE A 168 -1.72 13.62 -10.33
CA ILE A 168 -1.59 13.42 -8.89
C ILE A 168 -2.84 13.98 -8.20
N VAL A 169 -3.43 13.18 -7.33
CA VAL A 169 -4.60 13.56 -6.53
C VAL A 169 -4.34 14.91 -5.83
N PHE A 170 -5.29 15.84 -5.90
CA PHE A 170 -5.16 17.19 -5.33
C PHE A 170 -3.94 18.02 -5.77
N ARG A 171 -3.32 17.72 -6.91
CA ARG A 171 -2.11 18.41 -7.42
C ARG A 171 -2.20 19.94 -7.35
N GLY A 172 -3.37 20.51 -7.65
CA GLY A 172 -3.58 21.96 -7.75
C GLY A 172 -3.54 22.74 -6.43
N ASN A 173 -3.67 22.08 -5.27
CA ASN A 173 -3.85 22.78 -3.98
C ASN A 173 -3.02 22.22 -2.81
N THR A 174 -2.27 21.13 -3.00
CA THR A 174 -1.56 20.46 -1.89
C THR A 174 -0.03 20.50 -1.97
N PHE A 175 0.56 20.87 -3.11
CA PHE A 175 2.02 20.99 -3.29
C PHE A 175 2.60 22.39 -2.99
N ILE A 176 1.73 23.36 -2.68
CA ILE A 176 2.09 24.79 -2.53
C ILE A 176 3.22 25.00 -1.51
N ASP A 177 3.27 24.18 -0.47
CA ASP A 177 4.23 24.28 0.62
C ASP A 177 5.40 23.29 0.49
N ASN A 178 5.43 22.45 -0.54
CA ASN A 178 6.57 21.57 -0.80
C ASN A 178 7.78 22.39 -1.29
N PRO A 179 8.94 22.28 -0.64
CA PRO A 179 10.14 23.01 -1.08
C PRO A 179 10.66 22.54 -2.45
N ASP A 180 10.46 21.27 -2.81
CA ASP A 180 10.96 20.70 -4.08
C ASP A 180 10.15 21.19 -5.29
N ASP A 181 8.85 21.50 -5.13
CA ASP A 181 8.03 22.12 -6.21
C ASP A 181 8.54 23.54 -6.56
N LYS A 182 9.34 24.16 -5.69
CA LYS A 182 9.98 25.47 -5.92
C LYS A 182 11.46 25.36 -6.29
N ASN A 183 12.04 24.16 -6.26
CA ASN A 183 13.44 23.95 -6.60
C ASN A 183 13.60 23.84 -8.13
N PRO A 184 14.36 24.74 -8.79
CA PRO A 184 14.54 24.69 -10.25
C PRO A 184 15.29 23.46 -10.75
N GLU A 185 16.05 22.75 -9.90
CA GLU A 185 16.71 21.50 -10.27
C GLU A 185 15.72 20.33 -10.34
N TYR A 186 14.66 20.36 -9.52
CA TYR A 186 13.67 19.28 -9.43
C TYR A 186 12.41 19.60 -10.23
N ASN A 187 11.98 20.85 -10.30
CA ASN A 187 10.76 21.27 -11.01
C ASN A 187 11.00 21.46 -12.53
N THR A 188 11.65 20.49 -13.16
CA THR A 188 11.70 20.32 -14.62
C THR A 188 11.12 18.97 -15.00
N GLU A 189 10.80 18.76 -16.28
CA GLU A 189 10.18 17.52 -16.75
C GLU A 189 10.92 16.27 -16.24
N PHE A 190 12.24 16.24 -16.41
CA PHE A 190 13.07 15.12 -15.96
C PHE A 190 13.68 15.33 -14.57
N GLY A 191 13.82 16.57 -14.10
CA GLY A 191 14.48 16.87 -12.84
C GLY A 191 15.88 16.25 -12.77
N ILE A 192 16.10 15.35 -11.82
CA ILE A 192 17.35 14.60 -11.63
C ILE A 192 17.48 13.34 -12.51
N TYR A 193 16.44 12.98 -13.25
CA TYR A 193 16.37 11.72 -13.99
C TYR A 193 16.83 11.87 -15.45
N GLU A 194 17.29 10.77 -16.03
CA GLU A 194 17.50 10.67 -17.46
C GLU A 194 16.20 10.27 -18.17
N PRO A 195 15.98 10.67 -19.44
CA PRO A 195 14.85 10.20 -20.22
C PRO A 195 14.80 8.69 -20.31
N ASN A 196 13.60 8.11 -20.11
CA ASN A 196 13.35 6.67 -20.16
C ASN A 196 14.29 5.84 -19.27
N CYS A 197 14.72 6.40 -18.13
CA CYS A 197 15.62 5.72 -17.19
C CYS A 197 15.03 4.43 -16.60
N GLY A 198 13.71 4.26 -16.65
CA GLY A 198 12.99 3.14 -16.09
C GLY A 198 12.57 3.40 -14.65
N LEU A 199 11.34 2.98 -14.30
CA LEU A 199 10.78 3.23 -12.95
C LEU A 199 11.62 2.59 -11.83
N ASP A 200 12.38 1.53 -12.14
CA ASP A 200 13.33 0.94 -11.20
C ASP A 200 14.42 1.92 -10.71
N ASN A 201 14.75 2.93 -11.52
CA ASN A 201 15.73 3.98 -11.24
C ASN A 201 15.10 5.30 -10.75
N VAL A 202 13.77 5.35 -10.63
CA VAL A 202 13.05 6.53 -10.14
C VAL A 202 12.90 6.43 -8.63
N THR A 203 13.12 7.55 -7.93
CA THR A 203 12.83 7.66 -6.51
C THR A 203 11.37 8.06 -6.34
N MET A 204 10.55 7.12 -5.86
CA MET A 204 9.13 7.33 -5.57
C MET A 204 8.95 7.94 -4.18
N SER A 205 7.88 8.70 -3.94
CA SER A 205 7.42 9.08 -2.61
C SER A 205 7.40 7.85 -1.69
N TRP A 206 7.94 7.97 -0.49
CA TRP A 206 8.13 6.84 0.42
C TRP A 206 6.79 6.34 0.97
N GLY A 207 6.60 5.02 0.99
CA GLY A 207 5.40 4.38 1.50
C GLY A 207 5.46 2.86 1.45
N HIS A 208 4.30 2.23 1.66
CA HIS A 208 4.13 0.78 1.78
C HIS A 208 4.59 0.00 0.54
N ASP A 209 4.42 0.52 -0.69
CA ASP A 209 4.89 -0.10 -1.93
C ASP A 209 6.40 -0.41 -1.91
N GLU A 210 7.22 0.64 -1.81
CA GLU A 210 8.67 0.54 -1.86
C GLU A 210 9.20 -0.23 -0.64
N TYR A 211 8.63 0.04 0.55
CA TYR A 211 9.02 -0.67 1.76
C TYR A 211 8.78 -2.18 1.64
N LEU A 212 7.57 -2.61 1.25
CA LEU A 212 7.26 -4.03 1.14
C LEU A 212 8.10 -4.70 0.03
N TYR A 213 8.27 -4.04 -1.12
CA TYR A 213 9.18 -4.52 -2.16
C TYR A 213 10.58 -4.79 -1.59
N ARG A 214 11.13 -3.87 -0.80
CA ARG A 214 12.46 -4.02 -0.19
C ARG A 214 12.48 -5.16 0.84
N VAL A 215 11.45 -5.31 1.67
CA VAL A 215 11.32 -6.44 2.61
C VAL A 215 11.30 -7.77 1.86
N MET A 216 10.53 -7.90 0.78
CA MET A 216 10.46 -9.14 -0.02
C MET A 216 11.81 -9.47 -0.65
N LYS A 217 12.53 -8.45 -1.17
CA LYS A 217 13.88 -8.62 -1.71
C LYS A 217 14.89 -9.00 -0.64
N TYR A 218 14.85 -8.35 0.52
CA TYR A 218 15.77 -8.61 1.64
C TYR A 218 15.63 -10.04 2.16
N ASN A 219 14.41 -10.53 2.28
CA ASN A 219 14.10 -11.88 2.75
C ASN A 219 14.21 -12.96 1.65
N ASN A 220 14.56 -12.58 0.41
CA ASN A 220 14.64 -13.48 -0.74
C ASN A 220 13.36 -14.29 -0.99
N CYS A 221 12.19 -13.67 -0.79
CA CYS A 221 10.91 -14.30 -1.07
C CYS A 221 10.80 -14.64 -2.57
N PRO A 222 10.59 -15.92 -2.98
CA PRO A 222 10.53 -16.32 -4.39
C PRO A 222 9.22 -15.92 -5.11
N ILE A 223 8.82 -14.66 -4.99
CA ILE A 223 7.69 -14.08 -5.75
C ILE A 223 8.19 -13.74 -7.17
N PRO A 224 7.41 -14.07 -8.23
CA PRO A 224 7.76 -13.69 -9.61
C PRO A 224 7.99 -12.18 -9.78
N GLU A 225 8.75 -11.80 -10.81
CA GLU A 225 9.10 -10.39 -11.05
C GLU A 225 7.86 -9.51 -11.22
N GLU A 226 6.86 -10.00 -11.94
CA GLU A 226 5.57 -9.33 -12.12
C GLU A 226 4.89 -9.06 -10.78
N GLY A 227 4.92 -10.03 -9.85
CA GLY A 227 4.35 -9.88 -8.51
C GLY A 227 5.05 -8.80 -7.68
N LEU A 228 6.38 -8.80 -7.69
CA LEU A 228 7.17 -7.77 -6.98
C LEU A 228 7.00 -6.39 -7.62
N TYR A 229 6.89 -6.33 -8.95
CA TYR A 229 6.67 -5.08 -9.67
C TYR A 229 5.28 -4.50 -9.39
N MET A 230 4.25 -5.35 -9.35
CA MET A 230 2.91 -4.93 -8.94
C MET A 230 2.92 -4.37 -7.51
N ILE A 231 3.52 -5.06 -6.55
CA ILE A 231 3.65 -4.55 -5.17
C ILE A 231 4.35 -3.19 -5.14
N ARG A 232 5.42 -3.00 -5.91
CA ARG A 232 6.24 -1.79 -5.89
C ARG A 232 5.56 -0.55 -6.50
N PHE A 233 4.56 -0.73 -7.37
CA PHE A 233 3.98 0.37 -8.15
C PHE A 233 2.46 0.36 -8.19
N HIS A 234 1.78 -0.40 -7.33
CA HIS A 234 0.31 -0.46 -7.30
C HIS A 234 -0.35 0.83 -6.81
N SER A 235 0.38 1.64 -6.04
CA SER A 235 -0.08 2.97 -5.63
C SER A 235 0.28 4.05 -6.64
N PHE A 236 0.99 3.75 -7.73
CA PHE A 236 1.44 4.76 -8.70
C PHE A 236 0.34 5.13 -9.72
N TYR A 237 -0.81 5.57 -9.22
CA TYR A 237 -2.00 5.91 -10.00
C TYR A 237 -1.75 6.89 -11.15
N PRO A 238 -0.96 7.97 -10.98
CA PRO A 238 -0.61 8.84 -12.08
C PRO A 238 -0.09 8.09 -13.31
N TRP A 239 0.72 7.06 -13.11
CA TRP A 239 1.25 6.25 -14.20
C TRP A 239 0.24 5.23 -14.71
N HIS A 240 -0.20 4.29 -13.86
CA HIS A 240 -0.94 3.13 -14.37
C HIS A 240 -2.38 3.45 -14.76
N SER A 241 -2.99 4.50 -14.20
CA SER A 241 -4.37 4.90 -14.47
C SER A 241 -4.48 6.11 -15.39
N HIS A 242 -3.50 7.02 -15.38
CA HIS A 242 -3.60 8.31 -16.09
C HIS A 242 -2.52 8.53 -17.16
N GLU A 243 -1.57 7.60 -17.32
CA GLU A 243 -0.50 7.67 -18.33
C GLU A 243 0.40 8.92 -18.21
N ASP A 244 0.45 9.51 -17.01
CA ASP A 244 1.48 10.47 -16.64
C ASP A 244 2.81 9.71 -16.40
N TYR A 245 3.92 10.46 -16.37
CA TYR A 245 5.29 9.97 -16.15
C TYR A 245 5.85 8.97 -17.19
N MET A 246 5.21 8.82 -18.34
CA MET A 246 5.68 7.95 -19.43
C MET A 246 7.07 8.32 -19.97
N HIS A 247 7.50 9.58 -19.81
CA HIS A 247 8.84 10.06 -20.15
C HIS A 247 9.96 9.45 -19.26
N LEU A 248 9.62 8.91 -18.09
CA LEU A 248 10.55 8.18 -17.21
C LEU A 248 10.54 6.67 -17.49
N CYS A 249 9.49 6.16 -18.13
CA CYS A 249 9.28 4.73 -18.35
C CYS A 249 10.18 4.17 -19.46
N ASN A 250 10.66 2.94 -19.28
CA ASN A 250 11.37 2.16 -20.31
C ASN A 250 10.51 0.98 -20.81
N ASP A 251 11.05 0.17 -21.72
CA ASP A 251 10.34 -0.99 -22.30
C ASP A 251 9.84 -1.98 -21.24
N LYS A 252 10.60 -2.20 -20.16
CA LYS A 252 10.18 -3.09 -19.06
C LYS A 252 8.91 -2.55 -18.41
N ASP A 253 8.87 -1.27 -18.09
CA ASP A 253 7.72 -0.64 -17.44
C ASP A 253 6.47 -0.76 -18.33
N LEU A 254 6.62 -0.58 -19.65
CA LEU A 254 5.54 -0.78 -20.63
C LEU A 254 5.03 -2.23 -20.66
N THR A 255 5.92 -3.21 -20.53
CA THR A 255 5.53 -4.63 -20.45
C THR A 255 4.88 -5.00 -19.11
N MET A 256 5.20 -4.28 -18.03
CA MET A 256 4.64 -4.51 -16.70
C MET A 256 3.31 -3.78 -16.48
N LEU A 257 3.04 -2.70 -17.22
CA LEU A 257 1.82 -1.90 -17.10
C LEU A 257 0.51 -2.74 -17.16
N PRO A 258 0.34 -3.73 -18.06
CA PRO A 258 -0.84 -4.60 -18.05
C PRO A 258 -1.01 -5.40 -16.76
N TRP A 259 0.08 -5.85 -16.13
CA TRP A 259 0.04 -6.57 -14.85
C TRP A 259 -0.43 -5.66 -13.72
N VAL A 260 0.15 -4.46 -13.62
CA VAL A 260 -0.25 -3.46 -12.60
C VAL A 260 -1.72 -3.06 -12.79
N ARG A 261 -2.15 -2.83 -14.03
CA ARG A 261 -3.56 -2.52 -14.35
C ARG A 261 -4.50 -3.68 -14.03
N GLU A 262 -4.07 -4.93 -14.20
CA GLU A 262 -4.87 -6.10 -13.84
C GLU A 262 -5.02 -6.22 -12.33
N PHE A 263 -3.93 -6.10 -11.58
CA PHE A 263 -3.94 -6.09 -10.12
C PHE A 263 -4.83 -4.97 -9.55
N ASN A 264 -4.70 -3.75 -10.07
CA ASN A 264 -5.44 -2.57 -9.61
C ASN A 264 -6.97 -2.76 -9.68
N LYS A 265 -7.48 -3.57 -10.62
CA LYS A 265 -8.93 -3.88 -10.66
C LYS A 265 -9.38 -4.58 -9.39
N PHE A 266 -8.57 -5.48 -8.86
CA PHE A 266 -8.89 -6.24 -7.66
C PHE A 266 -8.66 -5.40 -6.42
N ASP A 267 -7.51 -4.73 -6.30
CA ASP A 267 -7.25 -3.80 -5.19
C ASP A 267 -8.40 -2.78 -5.07
N LEU A 268 -8.80 -2.14 -6.16
CA LEU A 268 -9.84 -1.13 -6.08
C LEU A 268 -11.25 -1.70 -5.89
N TYR A 269 -11.70 -2.61 -6.76
CA TYR A 269 -13.11 -2.97 -6.88
C TYR A 269 -13.56 -4.13 -5.99
N THR A 270 -12.67 -4.75 -5.20
CA THR A 270 -13.08 -5.73 -4.18
C THR A 270 -13.43 -5.10 -2.84
N LYS A 271 -13.20 -3.79 -2.67
CA LYS A 271 -13.49 -3.04 -1.46
C LYS A 271 -14.99 -3.00 -1.20
N THR A 272 -15.46 -3.83 -0.27
CA THR A 272 -16.87 -3.94 0.09
C THR A 272 -17.06 -3.99 1.61
N THR A 273 -18.26 -3.61 2.08
CA THR A 273 -18.62 -3.71 3.49
C THR A 273 -18.84 -5.16 3.94
N GLU A 274 -19.08 -6.10 3.01
CA GLU A 274 -19.15 -7.53 3.29
C GLU A 274 -17.76 -8.11 3.57
N LEU A 275 -17.52 -8.50 4.82
CA LEU A 275 -16.22 -9.01 5.24
C LEU A 275 -16.09 -10.51 4.98
N PRO A 276 -14.92 -10.97 4.51
CA PRO A 276 -14.67 -12.40 4.35
C PRO A 276 -14.55 -13.13 5.69
N ASP A 277 -14.85 -14.43 5.70
CA ASP A 277 -14.53 -15.31 6.84
C ASP A 277 -13.04 -15.63 6.85
N VAL A 278 -12.27 -14.76 7.53
CA VAL A 278 -10.81 -14.84 7.60
C VAL A 278 -10.32 -16.18 8.17
N GLU A 279 -11.00 -16.75 9.17
CA GLU A 279 -10.60 -18.02 9.78
C GLU A 279 -10.72 -19.19 8.81
N MET A 280 -11.75 -19.19 7.95
CA MET A 280 -11.88 -20.17 6.87
C MET A 280 -10.82 -20.01 5.78
N LEU A 281 -10.37 -18.78 5.50
CA LEU A 281 -9.41 -18.48 4.43
C LEU A 281 -7.96 -18.70 4.85
N LYS A 282 -7.63 -18.48 6.12
CA LYS A 282 -6.27 -18.57 6.68
C LYS A 282 -5.50 -19.84 6.27
N PRO A 283 -6.06 -21.07 6.34
CA PRO A 283 -5.30 -22.27 5.97
C PRO A 283 -4.80 -22.27 4.51
N TYR A 284 -5.62 -21.77 3.59
CA TYR A 284 -5.24 -21.66 2.18
C TYR A 284 -4.10 -20.65 2.00
N TYR A 285 -4.27 -19.44 2.54
CA TYR A 285 -3.28 -18.39 2.40
C TYR A 285 -1.98 -18.66 3.16
N GLN A 286 -2.04 -19.33 4.30
CA GLN A 286 -0.86 -19.81 5.01
C GLN A 286 -0.05 -20.77 4.14
N SER A 287 -0.70 -21.65 3.37
CA SER A 287 0.02 -22.55 2.44
C SER A 287 0.77 -21.80 1.34
N LEU A 288 0.26 -20.63 0.90
CA LEU A 288 0.94 -19.76 -0.06
C LEU A 288 2.11 -19.02 0.60
N ILE A 289 1.92 -18.54 1.83
CA ILE A 289 2.99 -17.93 2.63
C ILE A 289 4.12 -18.94 2.85
N ASP A 290 3.81 -20.18 3.22
CA ASP A 290 4.82 -21.24 3.41
C ASP A 290 5.57 -21.56 2.11
N LYS A 291 4.96 -21.34 0.95
CA LYS A 291 5.59 -21.54 -0.37
C LYS A 291 6.48 -20.36 -0.77
N TYR A 292 6.04 -19.14 -0.53
CA TYR A 292 6.64 -17.93 -1.15
C TYR A 292 7.30 -16.96 -0.18
N CYS A 293 6.93 -16.99 1.10
CA CYS A 293 7.46 -16.12 2.15
C CYS A 293 7.58 -16.88 3.49
N PRO A 294 8.26 -18.05 3.53
CA PRO A 294 8.17 -18.96 4.67
C PRO A 294 8.84 -18.43 5.95
N GLY A 295 8.27 -18.83 7.09
CA GLY A 295 8.88 -18.63 8.40
C GLY A 295 8.83 -17.19 8.90
N VAL A 296 9.81 -16.85 9.73
CA VAL A 296 9.94 -15.52 10.33
C VAL A 296 10.76 -14.63 9.39
N LEU A 297 10.15 -13.53 8.94
CA LEU A 297 10.77 -12.55 8.07
C LEU A 297 11.37 -11.41 8.91
N LYS A 298 12.35 -10.73 8.34
CA LYS A 298 12.88 -9.48 8.88
C LYS A 298 12.19 -8.29 8.24
N TRP A 299 11.74 -7.36 9.07
CA TRP A 299 10.99 -6.16 8.70
C TRP A 299 11.73 -4.91 9.15
#